data_AF-A0A932XE36-F1
#
_entry.id   AF-A0A932XE36-F1
#
_cell.length_a   1.000
_cell.length_b   1.000
_cell.length_c   1.000
_cell.angle_alpha   90.00
_cell.angle_beta   90.00
_cell.angle_gamma   90.00
#
_symmetry.space_group_name_H-M   'P 1'
#
loop_
_entity.id
_entity.type
_entity.pdbx_description
1 polymer ?
#
loop_
_entity_poly.entity_id
_entity_poly.type
_entity_poly.pdbx_seq_one_letter_code
_entity_poly.pdbx_strand_id
1 'polypeptide(L)'
;MERSLVEAEGISFAPIQTGQLRGMNPLTAAANAGKIVVGLRQSLRLLADFRPDVCFVTGGYVCTPVAIACRLRRVPVLIYLPDLTPGLAIRMLSIIAQRVAVSFPETAAAFGAKSVVTGYPVRPALLEAVQNRGEARTQLGRALDIAWRGEESQLPLLLVFGGSQGSRSINKAIWSALPVLLPLAHIVHVVGARDWPLLAEQQPELPTGLARRYHPVDYLHDEMALALAAA
;
A
#
# COMPACT_ATOMS: atom_id res chain seq x y z
N MET A 1 10.59 3.31 5.55
CA MET A 1 9.46 2.40 5.82
C MET A 1 9.73 1.03 5.19
N GLU A 2 10.22 0.97 3.95
CA GLU A 2 10.48 -0.30 3.26
C GLU A 2 11.60 -1.10 3.93
N ARG A 3 12.72 -0.47 4.31
CA ARG A 3 13.84 -1.14 4.99
C ARG A 3 13.37 -1.94 6.21
N SER A 4 12.62 -1.30 7.11
CA SER A 4 12.16 -1.93 8.35
C SER A 4 11.23 -3.10 8.10
N LEU A 5 10.38 -3.03 7.06
CA LEU A 5 9.50 -4.15 6.68
C LEU A 5 10.30 -5.34 6.15
N VAL A 6 11.28 -5.07 5.27
CA VAL A 6 12.12 -6.12 4.67
C VAL A 6 13.03 -6.79 5.71
N GLU A 7 13.64 -6.00 6.59
CA GLU A 7 14.51 -6.51 7.66
C GLU A 7 13.71 -7.29 8.72
N ALA A 8 12.47 -6.91 9.02
CA ALA A 8 11.60 -7.65 9.94
C ALA A 8 11.27 -9.08 9.43
N GLU A 9 11.20 -9.26 8.11
CA GLU A 9 11.00 -10.56 7.45
C GLU A 9 12.31 -11.34 7.25
N GLY A 10 13.45 -10.85 7.77
CA GLY A 10 14.75 -11.48 7.61
C GLY A 10 15.31 -11.44 6.19
N ILE A 11 14.77 -10.56 5.33
CA ILE A 11 15.21 -10.41 3.95
C ILE A 11 16.37 -9.41 3.90
N SER A 12 17.41 -9.74 3.14
CA SER A 12 18.58 -8.86 2.97
C SER A 12 18.20 -7.56 2.26
N PHE A 13 18.57 -6.42 2.86
CA PHE A 13 18.30 -5.09 2.30
C PHE A 13 19.62 -4.38 1.94
N ALA A 14 19.74 -3.99 0.66
CA ALA A 14 20.86 -3.19 0.18
C ALA A 14 20.35 -1.86 -0.40
N PRO A 15 20.64 -0.71 0.24
CA PRO A 15 20.25 0.59 -0.31
C PRO A 15 21.10 0.94 -1.54
N ILE A 16 20.47 1.58 -2.52
CA ILE A 16 21.15 2.16 -3.67
C ILE A 16 20.82 3.64 -3.79
N GLN A 17 21.78 4.42 -4.29
CA GLN A 17 21.52 5.81 -4.66
C GLN A 17 20.72 5.87 -5.94
N THR A 18 19.79 6.81 -6.00
CA THR A 18 19.01 7.09 -7.20
C THR A 18 18.47 8.52 -7.13
N GLY A 19 17.84 8.98 -8.21
CA GLY A 19 17.22 10.29 -8.28
C GLY A 19 15.99 10.29 -9.18
N GLN A 20 15.04 11.17 -8.89
CA GLN A 20 13.86 11.36 -9.72
C GLN A 20 14.17 12.37 -10.83
N LEU A 21 13.89 12.03 -12.09
CA LEU A 21 14.14 12.94 -13.22
C LEU A 21 12.90 13.75 -13.63
N ARG A 22 11.70 13.25 -13.34
CA ARG A 22 10.45 13.87 -13.78
C ARG A 22 10.05 15.04 -12.88
N GLY A 23 9.68 16.16 -13.49
CA GLY A 23 9.12 17.34 -12.80
C GLY A 23 10.17 18.26 -12.17
N MET A 24 11.44 18.10 -12.53
CA MET A 24 12.55 18.84 -11.94
C MET A 24 13.17 19.86 -12.91
N ASN A 25 13.76 20.91 -12.36
CA ASN A 25 14.55 21.85 -13.14
C ASN A 25 15.83 21.19 -13.72
N PRO A 26 16.44 21.74 -14.78
CA PRO A 26 17.56 21.09 -15.48
C PRO A 26 18.78 20.79 -14.58
N LEU A 27 19.10 21.68 -13.65
CA LEU A 27 20.22 21.50 -12.71
C LEU A 27 19.97 20.34 -11.74
N THR A 28 18.77 20.24 -11.18
CA THR A 28 18.41 19.15 -10.26
C THR A 28 18.28 17.84 -11.02
N ALA A 29 17.80 17.87 -12.27
CA ALA A 29 17.78 16.70 -13.15
C ALA A 29 19.19 16.18 -13.44
N ALA A 30 20.16 17.07 -13.71
CA ALA A 30 21.56 16.69 -13.92
C ALA A 30 22.19 16.10 -12.64
N ALA A 31 21.96 16.71 -11.48
CA ALA A 31 22.41 16.18 -10.19
C ALA A 31 21.82 14.79 -9.91
N ASN A 32 20.52 14.60 -10.21
CA ASN A 32 19.86 13.31 -10.05
C ASN A 32 20.33 12.28 -11.07
N ALA A 33 20.70 12.68 -12.29
CA ALA A 33 21.36 11.79 -13.24
C ALA A 33 22.71 11.29 -12.69
N GLY A 34 23.49 12.15 -12.03
CA GLY A 34 24.70 11.75 -11.31
C GLY A 34 24.44 10.67 -10.26
N LYS A 35 23.38 10.82 -9.46
CA LYS A 35 22.97 9.80 -8.48
C LYS A 35 22.57 8.48 -9.14
N ILE A 36 21.90 8.51 -10.29
CA ILE A 36 21.54 7.31 -11.05
C ILE A 36 22.81 6.58 -11.54
N VAL A 37 23.85 7.31 -11.97
CA VAL A 37 25.13 6.70 -12.37
C VAL A 37 25.82 6.03 -11.19
N VAL A 38 25.82 6.67 -10.01
CA VAL A 38 26.34 6.04 -8.78
C VAL A 38 25.52 4.80 -8.42
N GLY A 39 24.19 4.91 -8.47
CA GLY A 39 23.26 3.80 -8.30
C GLY A 39 23.54 2.64 -9.24
N LEU A 40 23.81 2.92 -10.52
CA LEU A 40 24.14 1.89 -11.50
C LEU A 40 25.43 1.14 -11.13
N ARG A 41 26.47 1.87 -10.69
CA ARG A 41 27.72 1.24 -10.22
C ARG A 41 27.49 0.39 -8.96
N GLN A 42 26.67 0.86 -8.03
CA GLN A 42 26.29 0.09 -6.84
C GLN A 42 25.53 -1.18 -7.23
N SER A 43 24.52 -1.06 -8.10
CA SER A 43 23.76 -2.20 -8.62
C SER A 43 24.67 -3.21 -9.32
N LEU A 44 25.61 -2.76 -10.16
CA LEU A 44 26.54 -3.67 -10.85
C LEU A 44 27.44 -4.47 -9.90
N ARG A 45 27.78 -3.91 -8.73
CA ARG A 45 28.53 -4.62 -7.67
C ARG A 45 27.61 -5.59 -6.94
N LEU A 46 26.44 -5.13 -6.49
CA LEU A 46 25.44 -5.97 -5.81
C LEU A 46 25.05 -7.18 -6.67
N LEU A 47 24.84 -7.01 -7.97
CA LEU A 47 24.55 -8.11 -8.89
C LEU A 47 25.75 -9.04 -9.08
N ALA A 48 26.98 -8.56 -8.97
CA ALA A 48 28.19 -9.38 -9.05
C ALA A 48 28.30 -10.32 -7.84
N ASP A 49 27.93 -9.82 -6.67
CA ASP A 49 28.02 -10.54 -5.41
C ASP A 49 26.83 -11.48 -5.24
N PHE A 50 25.61 -10.98 -5.44
CA PHE A 50 24.36 -11.73 -5.28
C PHE A 50 24.10 -12.75 -6.40
N ARG A 51 24.55 -12.46 -7.64
CA ARG A 51 24.39 -13.30 -8.84
C ARG A 51 22.96 -13.83 -9.04
N PRO A 52 21.95 -12.94 -9.16
CA PRO A 52 20.56 -13.36 -9.30
C PRO A 52 20.28 -14.02 -10.65
N ASP A 53 19.43 -15.06 -10.65
CA ASP A 53 18.88 -15.65 -11.87
C ASP A 53 17.78 -14.79 -12.51
N VAL A 54 17.09 -13.98 -11.71
CA VAL A 54 16.02 -13.08 -12.16
C VAL A 54 15.93 -11.85 -11.26
N CYS A 55 15.54 -10.71 -11.84
CA CYS A 55 15.24 -9.49 -11.11
C CYS A 55 13.74 -9.21 -11.15
N PHE A 56 13.10 -9.15 -9.98
CA PHE A 56 11.70 -8.77 -9.83
C PHE A 56 11.58 -7.30 -9.48
N VAL A 57 10.70 -6.58 -10.19
CA VAL A 57 10.55 -5.12 -10.07
C VAL A 57 9.08 -4.75 -9.94
N THR A 58 8.72 -4.03 -8.88
CA THR A 58 7.34 -3.54 -8.64
C THR A 58 7.13 -2.08 -9.06
N GLY A 59 8.16 -1.43 -9.59
CA GLY A 59 8.08 -0.08 -10.16
C GLY A 59 8.76 1.01 -9.35
N GLY A 60 8.55 2.26 -9.76
CA GLY A 60 9.23 3.43 -9.20
C GLY A 60 10.57 3.76 -9.86
N TYR A 61 11.02 5.01 -9.68
CA TYR A 61 12.28 5.49 -10.27
C TYR A 61 13.53 4.86 -9.62
N VAL A 62 13.38 4.31 -8.42
CA VAL A 62 14.45 3.62 -7.68
C VAL A 62 14.95 2.38 -8.43
N CYS A 63 14.06 1.70 -9.17
CA CYS A 63 14.41 0.47 -9.88
C CYS A 63 15.21 0.70 -11.17
N THR A 64 15.29 1.93 -11.68
CA THR A 64 15.97 2.24 -12.94
C THR A 64 17.44 1.79 -12.99
N PRO A 65 18.33 2.20 -12.07
CA PRO A 65 19.72 1.74 -12.09
C PRO A 65 19.88 0.23 -11.93
N VAL A 66 19.01 -0.44 -11.15
CA VAL A 66 19.04 -1.90 -10.96
C VAL A 66 18.69 -2.61 -12.26
N ALA A 67 17.58 -2.23 -12.89
CA ALA A 67 17.13 -2.88 -14.12
C ALA A 67 18.11 -2.67 -15.29
N ILE A 68 18.74 -1.50 -15.38
CA ILE A 68 19.83 -1.27 -16.35
C ILE A 68 21.02 -2.19 -16.04
N ALA A 69 21.43 -2.33 -14.77
CA ALA A 69 22.49 -3.26 -14.39
C ALA A 69 22.14 -4.72 -14.76
N CYS A 70 20.90 -5.15 -14.52
CA CYS A 70 20.40 -6.46 -14.94
C CYS A 70 20.54 -6.67 -16.45
N ARG A 71 20.14 -5.67 -17.24
CA ARG A 71 20.27 -5.72 -18.71
C ARG A 71 21.72 -5.88 -19.14
N LEU A 72 22.65 -5.14 -18.52
CA LEU A 72 24.09 -5.23 -18.81
C LEU A 72 24.69 -6.60 -18.41
N ARG A 73 24.20 -7.18 -17.31
CA ARG A 73 24.62 -8.51 -16.82
C ARG A 73 23.84 -9.68 -17.41
N ARG A 74 22.92 -9.43 -18.35
CA ARG A 74 22.02 -10.43 -18.95
C ARG A 74 21.15 -11.18 -17.92
N VAL A 75 20.83 -10.54 -16.80
CA VAL A 75 19.85 -11.03 -15.84
C VAL A 75 18.44 -10.66 -16.34
N PRO A 76 17.51 -11.61 -16.51
CA PRO A 76 16.15 -11.32 -16.93
C PRO A 76 15.41 -10.51 -15.87
N VAL A 77 14.57 -9.58 -16.32
CA VAL A 77 13.76 -8.69 -15.49
C VAL A 77 12.28 -9.04 -15.68
N LEU A 78 11.60 -9.30 -14.57
CA LEU A 78 10.14 -9.41 -14.47
C LEU A 78 9.61 -8.17 -13.78
N ILE A 79 8.69 -7.47 -14.43
CA ILE A 79 7.97 -6.36 -13.82
C ILE A 79 6.63 -6.87 -13.29
N TYR A 80 6.22 -6.44 -12.10
CA TYR A 80 4.84 -6.50 -11.63
C TYR A 80 4.24 -5.10 -11.59
N LEU A 81 3.12 -4.90 -12.28
CA LEU A 81 2.38 -3.65 -12.33
C LEU A 81 0.97 -3.86 -11.75
N PRO A 82 0.73 -3.40 -10.51
CA PRO A 82 -0.60 -3.45 -9.91
C PRO A 82 -1.55 -2.39 -10.46
N ASP A 83 -1.03 -1.26 -10.95
CA ASP A 83 -1.85 -0.11 -11.34
C ASP A 83 -2.53 -0.30 -12.69
N LEU A 84 -3.76 0.21 -12.81
CA LEU A 84 -4.50 0.18 -14.07
C LEU A 84 -3.78 0.95 -15.20
N THR A 85 -3.20 2.11 -14.86
CA THR A 85 -2.48 2.97 -15.82
C THR A 85 -0.98 2.89 -15.58
N PRO A 86 -0.18 2.46 -16.56
CA PRO A 86 1.26 2.30 -16.38
C PRO A 86 1.96 3.66 -16.28
N GLY A 87 2.66 3.88 -15.16
CA GLY A 87 3.51 5.04 -14.96
C GLY A 87 4.71 5.09 -15.91
N LEU A 88 5.31 6.27 -16.08
CA LEU A 88 6.45 6.49 -17.00
C LEU A 88 7.64 5.55 -16.72
N ALA A 89 8.01 5.37 -15.44
CA ALA A 89 9.12 4.49 -15.06
C ALA A 89 8.87 3.05 -15.55
N ILE A 90 7.66 2.53 -15.35
CA ILE A 90 7.28 1.19 -15.81
C ILE A 90 7.30 1.10 -17.33
N ARG A 91 6.79 2.12 -18.04
CA ARG A 91 6.82 2.17 -19.52
C ARG A 91 8.25 2.16 -20.08
N MET A 92 9.19 2.80 -19.40
CA MET A 92 10.61 2.77 -19.80
C MET A 92 11.25 1.43 -19.47
N LEU A 93 10.98 0.89 -18.27
CA LEU A 93 11.53 -0.38 -17.80
C LEU A 93 10.98 -1.58 -18.58
N SER A 94 9.76 -1.52 -19.10
CA SER A 94 9.16 -2.61 -19.88
C SER A 94 9.88 -2.87 -21.21
N ILE A 95 10.63 -1.89 -21.73
CA ILE A 95 11.47 -2.05 -22.92
C ILE A 95 12.54 -3.13 -22.66
N ILE A 96 13.15 -3.12 -21.47
CA ILE A 96 14.22 -4.05 -21.08
C ILE A 96 13.70 -5.32 -20.39
N ALA A 97 12.48 -5.30 -19.86
CA ALA A 97 11.87 -6.46 -19.21
C ALA A 97 11.53 -7.58 -20.19
N GLN A 98 11.64 -8.82 -19.71
CA GLN A 98 11.26 -10.04 -20.42
C GLN A 98 9.75 -10.26 -20.33
N ARG A 99 9.17 -10.00 -19.15
CA ARG A 99 7.74 -10.14 -18.89
C ARG A 99 7.22 -9.01 -18.01
N VAL A 100 5.94 -8.71 -18.15
CA VAL A 100 5.22 -7.74 -17.32
C VAL A 100 3.98 -8.43 -16.75
N ALA A 101 4.02 -8.84 -15.49
CA ALA A 101 2.85 -9.30 -14.76
C ALA A 101 1.95 -8.11 -14.43
N VAL A 102 0.70 -8.14 -14.90
CA VAL A 102 -0.28 -7.06 -14.70
C VAL A 102 -1.48 -7.57 -13.93
N SER A 103 -2.14 -6.68 -13.18
CA SER A 103 -3.35 -7.03 -12.44
C SER A 103 -4.62 -7.03 -13.29
N PHE A 104 -4.65 -6.27 -14.39
CA PHE A 104 -5.86 -6.08 -15.21
C PHE A 104 -5.61 -6.44 -16.69
N PRO A 105 -6.57 -7.11 -17.36
CA PRO A 105 -6.51 -7.34 -18.81
C PRO A 105 -6.36 -6.05 -19.63
N GLU A 106 -7.00 -4.96 -19.20
CA GLU A 106 -6.95 -3.66 -19.85
C GLU A 106 -5.53 -3.08 -19.85
N THR A 107 -4.80 -3.29 -18.75
CA THR A 107 -3.40 -2.87 -18.62
C THR A 107 -2.46 -3.70 -19.50
N ALA A 108 -2.80 -4.97 -19.77
CA ALA A 108 -2.00 -5.85 -20.62
C ALA A 108 -1.80 -5.29 -22.04
N ALA A 109 -2.83 -4.61 -22.57
CA ALA A 109 -2.77 -3.97 -23.89
C ALA A 109 -1.59 -3.00 -24.04
N ALA A 110 -1.13 -2.37 -22.95
CA ALA A 110 0.01 -1.45 -22.99
C ALA A 110 1.38 -2.13 -23.18
N PHE A 111 1.47 -3.46 -23.03
CA PHE A 111 2.73 -4.21 -23.07
C PHE A 111 2.76 -5.34 -24.11
N GLY A 112 1.64 -5.60 -24.79
CA GLY A 112 1.53 -6.57 -25.87
C GLY A 112 1.96 -7.98 -25.45
N ALA A 113 2.73 -8.68 -26.29
CA ALA A 113 3.12 -10.08 -26.04
C ALA A 113 3.99 -10.29 -24.77
N LYS A 114 4.49 -9.22 -24.15
CA LYS A 114 5.28 -9.32 -22.90
C LYS A 114 4.39 -9.43 -21.66
N SER A 115 3.12 -9.01 -21.71
CA SER A 115 2.26 -9.03 -20.53
C SER A 115 1.73 -10.43 -20.20
N VAL A 116 1.55 -10.67 -18.91
CA VAL A 116 0.80 -11.81 -18.37
C VAL A 116 -0.16 -11.25 -17.32
N VAL A 117 -1.46 -11.56 -17.44
CA VAL A 117 -2.45 -11.16 -16.43
C VAL A 117 -2.36 -12.13 -15.26
N THR A 118 -1.82 -11.67 -14.13
CA THR A 118 -1.65 -12.48 -12.91
C THR A 118 -2.63 -12.10 -11.81
N GLY A 119 -3.34 -10.97 -11.95
CA GLY A 119 -4.19 -10.42 -10.89
C GLY A 119 -3.40 -9.65 -9.85
N TYR A 120 -4.02 -9.40 -8.70
CA TYR A 120 -3.42 -8.69 -7.56
C TYR A 120 -3.15 -9.69 -6.42
N PRO A 121 -1.92 -9.82 -5.92
CA PRO A 121 -1.64 -10.70 -4.79
C PRO A 121 -2.25 -10.12 -3.53
N VAL A 122 -3.21 -10.84 -2.95
CA VAL A 122 -3.87 -10.48 -1.70
C VAL A 122 -3.39 -11.38 -0.57
N ARG A 123 -3.45 -10.89 0.67
CA ARG A 123 -3.07 -11.66 1.86
C ARG A 123 -4.04 -12.83 2.05
N PRO A 124 -3.56 -14.05 2.39
CA PRO A 124 -4.44 -15.19 2.67
C PRO A 124 -5.49 -14.90 3.74
N ALA A 125 -5.11 -14.18 4.80
CA ALA A 125 -6.01 -13.77 5.88
C ALA A 125 -7.26 -13.01 5.38
N LEU A 126 -7.15 -12.23 4.30
CA LEU A 126 -8.32 -11.58 3.71
C LEU A 126 -9.24 -12.59 3.04
N LEU A 127 -8.68 -13.55 2.29
CA LEU A 127 -9.45 -14.60 1.62
C LEU A 127 -10.17 -15.51 2.61
N GLU A 128 -9.57 -15.74 3.78
CA GLU A 128 -10.17 -16.48 4.88
C GLU A 128 -11.28 -15.67 5.56
N ALA A 129 -11.00 -14.40 5.92
CA ALA A 129 -11.95 -13.56 6.63
C ALA A 129 -13.25 -13.31 5.84
N VAL A 130 -13.17 -13.16 4.51
CA VAL A 130 -14.35 -12.93 3.66
C VAL A 130 -15.30 -14.13 3.57
N GLN A 131 -14.87 -15.33 3.98
CA GLN A 131 -15.74 -16.52 3.97
C GLN A 131 -16.88 -16.40 4.99
N ASN A 132 -16.67 -15.68 6.10
CA ASN A 132 -17.67 -15.52 7.14
C ASN A 132 -17.62 -14.13 7.79
N ARG A 133 -18.46 -13.22 7.27
CA ARG A 133 -18.59 -11.85 7.77
C ARG A 133 -18.93 -11.76 9.27
N GLY A 134 -19.80 -12.63 9.78
CA GLY A 134 -20.22 -12.60 11.19
C GLY A 134 -19.09 -13.00 12.14
N GLU A 135 -18.30 -13.98 11.73
CA GLU A 135 -17.09 -14.38 12.45
C GLU A 135 -16.03 -13.29 12.38
N ALA A 136 -15.74 -12.73 11.21
CA ALA A 136 -14.80 -11.62 11.04
C ALA A 136 -15.17 -10.42 11.93
N ARG A 137 -16.47 -10.07 12.01
CA ARG A 137 -16.98 -9.03 12.91
C ARG A 137 -16.74 -9.35 14.38
N THR A 138 -16.95 -10.60 14.78
CA THR A 138 -16.71 -11.04 16.16
C THR A 138 -15.22 -10.98 16.51
N GLN A 139 -14.35 -11.47 15.62
CA GLN A 139 -12.90 -11.44 15.81
C GLN A 139 -12.36 -10.01 15.83
N LEU A 140 -12.82 -9.14 14.92
CA LEU A 140 -12.48 -7.72 14.93
C LEU A 140 -12.88 -7.05 16.24
N GLY A 141 -14.09 -7.35 16.75
CA GLY A 141 -14.55 -6.82 18.02
C GLY A 141 -13.65 -7.22 19.18
N ARG A 142 -13.16 -8.47 19.21
CA ARG A 142 -12.19 -8.91 20.22
C ARG A 142 -10.84 -8.21 20.07
N ALA A 143 -10.35 -8.06 18.84
CA ALA A 143 -9.05 -7.45 18.56
C ALA A 143 -9.01 -5.95 18.94
N LEU A 144 -10.13 -5.25 18.77
CA LEU A 144 -10.25 -3.82 19.03
C LEU A 144 -10.96 -3.48 20.37
N ASP A 145 -11.22 -4.47 21.20
CA ASP A 145 -11.99 -4.35 22.45
C ASP A 145 -13.38 -3.67 22.26
N ILE A 146 -14.05 -4.01 21.17
CA ILE A 146 -15.38 -3.52 20.82
C ILE A 146 -16.45 -4.54 21.22
N ALA A 147 -17.37 -4.12 22.08
CA ALA A 147 -18.50 -4.94 22.49
C ALA A 147 -19.75 -4.67 21.62
N TRP A 148 -20.04 -5.55 20.68
CA TRP A 148 -21.28 -5.54 19.90
C TRP A 148 -22.47 -6.02 20.78
N ARG A 149 -23.13 -5.13 21.53
CA ARG A 149 -24.16 -5.51 22.53
C ARG A 149 -25.55 -5.01 22.19
N GLY A 150 -26.56 -5.76 22.64
CA GLY A 150 -27.97 -5.35 22.60
C GLY A 150 -28.49 -5.11 21.18
N GLU A 151 -29.46 -4.21 21.03
CA GLU A 151 -30.01 -3.82 19.73
C GLU A 151 -28.96 -3.21 18.78
N GLU A 152 -27.84 -2.71 19.33
CA GLU A 152 -26.74 -2.13 18.55
C GLU A 152 -25.93 -3.18 17.77
N SER A 153 -26.00 -4.46 18.15
CA SER A 153 -25.29 -5.53 17.42
C SER A 153 -25.79 -5.69 15.98
N GLN A 154 -27.02 -5.27 15.71
CA GLN A 154 -27.67 -5.30 14.40
C GLN A 154 -27.28 -4.12 13.50
N LEU A 155 -26.64 -3.08 14.04
CA LEU A 155 -26.22 -1.94 13.25
C LEU A 155 -25.11 -2.33 12.27
N PRO A 156 -25.13 -1.82 11.03
CA PRO A 156 -24.05 -2.04 10.08
C PRO A 156 -22.73 -1.48 10.62
N LEU A 157 -21.63 -2.02 10.09
CA LEU A 157 -20.29 -1.52 10.34
C LEU A 157 -19.82 -0.71 9.15
N LEU A 158 -19.48 0.54 9.38
CA LEU A 158 -18.78 1.39 8.43
C LEU A 158 -17.29 1.37 8.75
N LEU A 159 -16.49 0.83 7.83
CA LEU A 159 -15.05 0.99 7.85
C LEU A 159 -14.67 2.25 7.07
N VAL A 160 -13.93 3.16 7.71
CA VAL A 160 -13.37 4.35 7.08
C VAL A 160 -11.85 4.27 7.17
N PHE A 161 -11.15 4.43 6.04
CA PHE A 161 -9.68 4.47 6.03
C PHE A 161 -9.14 5.35 4.90
N GLY A 162 -7.96 5.93 5.12
CA GLY A 162 -7.23 6.75 4.14
C GLY A 162 -5.79 6.27 3.89
N GLY A 163 -5.48 5.00 4.20
CA GLY A 163 -4.13 4.45 4.22
C GLY A 163 -3.38 4.72 5.53
N SER A 164 -2.14 4.25 5.64
CA SER A 164 -1.36 4.30 6.90
C SER A 164 -1.07 5.71 7.41
N GLN A 165 -0.90 6.67 6.50
CA GLN A 165 -0.74 8.08 6.84
C GLN A 165 -2.08 8.80 7.02
N GLY A 166 -3.19 8.15 6.68
CA GLY A 166 -4.52 8.74 6.72
C GLY A 166 -4.76 9.78 5.62
N SER A 167 -6.02 10.20 5.51
CA SER A 167 -6.46 11.23 4.57
C SER A 167 -7.16 12.35 5.32
N ARG A 168 -6.53 13.53 5.37
CA ARG A 168 -7.06 14.70 6.09
C ARG A 168 -8.47 15.08 5.65
N SER A 169 -8.75 14.97 4.36
CA SER A 169 -10.08 15.29 3.80
C SER A 169 -11.14 14.28 4.27
N ILE A 170 -10.81 12.98 4.25
CA ILE A 170 -11.70 11.92 4.77
C ILE A 170 -11.91 12.10 6.27
N ASN A 171 -10.84 12.30 7.03
CA ASN A 171 -10.90 12.43 8.48
C ASN A 171 -11.83 13.58 8.91
N LYS A 172 -11.65 14.77 8.31
CA LYS A 172 -12.51 15.93 8.56
C LYS A 172 -13.97 15.69 8.15
N ALA A 173 -14.21 15.02 7.03
CA ALA A 173 -15.56 14.70 6.59
C ALA A 173 -16.27 13.77 7.57
N ILE A 174 -15.56 12.74 8.05
CA ILE A 174 -16.11 11.80 9.03
C ILE A 174 -16.37 12.46 10.37
N TRP A 175 -15.41 13.21 10.93
CA TRP A 175 -15.60 13.88 12.21
C TRP A 175 -16.83 14.80 12.21
N SER A 176 -17.02 15.59 11.15
CA SER A 176 -18.21 16.44 10.99
C SER A 176 -19.51 15.64 10.83
N ALA A 177 -19.45 14.43 10.27
CA ALA A 177 -20.62 13.59 10.00
C ALA A 177 -20.97 12.63 11.15
N LEU A 178 -20.13 12.48 12.18
CA LEU A 178 -20.34 11.53 13.29
C LEU A 178 -21.74 11.64 13.93
N PRO A 179 -22.28 12.84 14.25
CA PRO A 179 -23.60 12.95 14.86
C PRO A 179 -24.74 12.35 14.02
N VAL A 180 -24.57 12.33 12.70
CA VAL A 180 -25.56 11.81 11.74
C VAL A 180 -25.34 10.33 11.45
N LEU A 181 -24.08 9.87 11.44
CA LEU A 181 -23.73 8.49 11.07
C LEU A 181 -23.85 7.50 12.24
N LEU A 182 -23.50 7.90 13.47
CA LEU A 182 -23.50 7.01 14.64
C LEU A 182 -24.89 6.49 15.06
N PRO A 183 -26.00 7.20 14.81
CA PRO A 183 -27.34 6.61 14.94
C PRO A 183 -27.58 5.42 14.00
N LEU A 184 -26.89 5.37 12.87
CA LEU A 184 -27.13 4.42 11.78
C LEU A 184 -26.12 3.27 11.72
N ALA A 185 -24.91 3.43 12.28
CA ALA A 185 -23.84 2.46 12.15
C ALA A 185 -22.83 2.52 13.31
N HIS A 186 -22.12 1.41 13.52
CA HIS A 186 -20.80 1.45 14.15
C HIS A 186 -19.78 1.92 13.13
N ILE A 187 -18.79 2.71 13.56
CA ILE A 187 -17.75 3.23 12.67
C ILE A 187 -16.39 2.80 13.22
N VAL A 188 -15.67 1.97 12.47
CA VAL A 188 -14.23 1.76 12.67
C VAL A 188 -13.50 2.72 11.75
N HIS A 189 -12.76 3.66 12.32
CA HIS A 189 -12.11 4.72 11.55
C HIS A 189 -10.59 4.66 11.71
N VAL A 190 -9.92 4.21 10.66
CA VAL A 190 -8.47 4.27 10.53
C VAL A 190 -8.05 5.70 10.18
N VAL A 191 -7.76 6.48 11.22
CA VAL A 191 -7.43 7.92 11.11
C VAL A 191 -6.09 8.13 10.41
N GLY A 192 -5.15 7.20 10.61
CA GLY A 192 -3.79 7.26 10.10
C GLY A 192 -2.83 8.04 10.99
N ALA A 193 -1.57 7.62 11.00
CA ALA A 193 -0.54 8.09 11.94
C ALA A 193 -0.32 9.61 11.93
N ARG A 194 -0.46 10.27 10.77
CA ARG A 194 -0.27 11.73 10.63
C ARG A 194 -1.34 12.53 11.35
N ASP A 195 -2.57 12.02 11.35
CA ASP A 195 -3.75 12.74 11.80
C ASP A 195 -4.24 12.25 13.16
N TRP A 196 -3.74 11.08 13.63
CA TRP A 196 -4.06 10.51 14.93
C TRP A 196 -3.94 11.48 16.11
N PRO A 197 -2.86 12.29 16.23
CA PRO A 197 -2.73 13.25 17.34
C PRO A 197 -3.83 14.34 17.35
N LEU A 198 -4.49 14.58 16.21
CA LEU A 198 -5.46 15.65 16.03
C LEU A 198 -6.90 15.19 16.31
N LEU A 199 -7.09 13.89 16.55
CA LEU A 199 -8.40 13.31 16.82
C LEU A 199 -9.09 13.99 18.01
N ALA A 200 -8.37 14.15 19.13
CA ALA A 200 -8.92 14.70 20.36
C ALA A 200 -9.42 16.15 20.21
N GLU A 201 -8.80 16.91 19.30
CA GLU A 201 -9.15 18.32 19.05
C GLU A 201 -10.28 18.48 18.02
N GLN A 202 -10.39 17.53 17.07
CA GLN A 202 -11.27 17.67 15.91
C GLN A 202 -12.55 16.84 16.03
N GLN A 203 -12.57 15.83 16.90
CA GLN A 203 -13.77 15.05 17.15
C GLN A 203 -14.83 15.94 17.84
N PRO A 204 -16.06 16.01 17.33
CA PRO A 204 -17.14 16.74 18.01
C PRO A 204 -17.47 16.06 19.35
N GLU A 205 -18.02 16.82 20.28
CA GLU A 205 -18.61 16.24 21.48
C GLU A 205 -19.77 15.32 21.09
N LEU A 206 -19.70 14.07 21.53
CA LEU A 206 -20.71 13.06 21.24
C LEU A 206 -21.46 12.69 22.52
N PRO A 207 -22.80 12.54 22.47
CA PRO A 207 -23.55 11.93 23.57
C PRO A 207 -22.96 10.56 23.94
N THR A 208 -22.93 10.23 25.24
CA THR A 208 -22.29 9.01 25.76
C THR A 208 -22.75 7.72 25.08
N GLY A 209 -24.00 7.65 24.64
CA GLY A 209 -24.53 6.52 23.87
C GLY A 209 -23.93 6.40 22.45
N LEU A 210 -23.76 7.53 21.75
CA LEU A 210 -23.19 7.55 20.40
C LEU A 210 -21.67 7.38 20.41
N ALA A 211 -20.99 7.90 21.44
CA ALA A 211 -19.54 7.77 21.57
C ALA A 211 -19.07 6.30 21.56
N ARG A 212 -19.87 5.37 22.09
CA ARG A 212 -19.60 3.91 22.10
C ARG A 212 -19.63 3.27 20.71
N ARG A 213 -20.13 3.98 19.70
CA ARG A 213 -20.26 3.48 18.33
C ARG A 213 -19.14 3.99 17.42
N TYR A 214 -18.29 4.89 17.91
CA TYR A 214 -17.14 5.40 17.17
C TYR A 214 -15.85 4.77 17.69
N HIS A 215 -15.15 4.06 16.81
CA HIS A 215 -13.96 3.26 17.11
C HIS A 215 -12.78 3.77 16.27
N PRO A 216 -12.18 4.91 16.63
CA PRO A 216 -11.01 5.42 15.94
C PRO A 216 -9.78 4.59 16.30
N VAL A 217 -8.94 4.30 15.30
CA VAL A 217 -7.65 3.64 15.43
C VAL A 217 -6.60 4.40 14.61
N ASP A 218 -5.34 4.34 15.02
CA ASP A 218 -4.25 4.97 14.27
C ASP A 218 -3.98 4.20 12.97
N TYR A 219 -3.85 2.87 13.06
CA TYR A 219 -3.70 1.96 11.94
C TYR A 219 -4.13 0.53 12.31
N LEU A 220 -4.61 -0.23 11.32
CA LEU A 220 -4.84 -1.67 11.47
C LEU A 220 -3.78 -2.41 10.67
N HIS A 221 -2.99 -3.24 11.36
CA HIS A 221 -1.95 -4.04 10.74
C HIS A 221 -2.55 -5.37 10.27
N ASP A 222 -2.70 -6.31 11.19
CA ASP A 222 -3.17 -7.66 10.89
C ASP A 222 -4.71 -7.72 10.85
N GLU A 223 -5.37 -6.82 11.57
CA GLU A 223 -6.82 -6.75 11.70
C GLU A 223 -7.50 -6.14 10.46
N MET A 224 -6.75 -5.56 9.52
CA MET A 224 -7.34 -4.93 8.33
C MET A 224 -8.15 -5.93 7.50
N ALA A 225 -7.72 -7.19 7.43
CA ALA A 225 -8.46 -8.26 6.77
C ALA A 225 -9.84 -8.48 7.43
N LEU A 226 -9.87 -8.50 8.77
CA LEU A 226 -11.10 -8.63 9.55
C LEU A 226 -12.00 -7.41 9.37
N ALA A 227 -11.42 -6.21 9.38
CA ALA A 227 -12.17 -4.96 9.19
C ALA A 227 -12.84 -4.90 7.82
N LEU A 228 -12.13 -5.27 6.75
CA LEU A 228 -12.66 -5.33 5.39
C LEU A 228 -13.77 -6.37 5.24
N ALA A 229 -13.63 -7.53 5.89
CA ALA A 229 -14.63 -8.60 5.82
C ALA A 229 -15.86 -8.34 6.71
N ALA A 230 -15.70 -7.63 7.83
CA ALA A 230 -16.76 -7.32 8.78
C ALA A 230 -17.67 -6.16 8.34
N ALA A 231 -17.11 -5.20 7.60
CA ALA A 231 -17.80 -4.04 7.03
C ALA A 231 -18.65 -4.40 5.81
#